data_AF-A0A1Y3SBQ6-F1
#
_entry.id   AF-A0A1Y3SBQ6-F1
#
_cell.length_a   1.000
_cell.length_b   1.000
_cell.length_c   1.000
_cell.angle_alpha   90.00
_cell.angle_beta   90.00
_cell.angle_gamma   90.00
#
_symmetry.space_group_name_H-M   'P 1'
#
loop_
_entity.id
_entity.type
_entity.pdbx_description
1 polymer ?
#
loop_
_entity_poly.entity_id
_entity_poly.type
_entity_poly.pdbx_seq_one_letter_code
_entity_poly.pdbx_strand_id
1 'polypeptide(L)' 'MKMSVCKSYDDLPLFLNANLLAQVLGVSISTAYEVMHEPGFPVLRVGSRMVVPKEKFIQWAEEQSGGAK' A
#
# COMPACT_ATOMS: atom_id res chain seq x y z
N MET A 1 4.03 -18.57 8.43
CA MET A 1 2.84 -18.03 7.72
C MET A 1 2.40 -16.77 8.44
N LYS A 2 2.63 -15.59 7.84
CA LYS A 2 2.19 -14.32 8.44
C LYS A 2 0.73 -14.12 8.02
N MET A 3 -0.19 -14.15 8.99
CA MET A 3 -1.61 -14.00 8.72
C MET A 3 -1.86 -12.66 8.04
N SER A 4 -2.57 -12.67 6.92
CA SER A 4 -3.15 -11.48 6.29
C SER A 4 -4.25 -10.98 7.22
N VAL A 5 -3.91 -10.13 8.20
CA VAL A 5 -4.84 -9.63 9.24
C VAL A 5 -5.97 -8.77 8.67
N CYS A 6 -5.82 -8.26 7.44
CA CYS A 6 -6.82 -7.43 6.80
C CYS A 6 -7.76 -8.27 5.92
N LYS A 7 -8.98 -8.53 6.39
CA LYS A 7 -10.03 -9.22 5.61
C LYS A 7 -10.82 -8.28 4.70
N SER A 8 -10.74 -6.97 4.93
CA SER A 8 -11.47 -5.94 4.17
C SER A 8 -10.77 -4.58 4.29
N TYR A 9 -10.86 -3.73 3.27
CA TYR A 9 -10.20 -2.41 3.24
C TYR A 9 -10.62 -1.47 4.38
N ASP A 10 -11.79 -1.67 4.99
CA ASP A 10 -12.29 -0.91 6.13
C ASP A 10 -11.40 -1.01 7.37
N ASP A 11 -10.74 -2.15 7.57
CA ASP A 11 -9.88 -2.41 8.74
C ASP A 11 -8.49 -1.75 8.62
N LEU A 12 -8.15 -1.26 7.43
CA LEU A 12 -6.86 -0.60 7.23
C LEU A 12 -6.83 0.76 7.96
N PRO A 13 -5.70 1.08 8.61
CA PRO A 13 -5.47 2.41 9.16
C PRO A 13 -5.46 3.45 8.05
N LEU A 14 -5.73 4.71 8.41
CA LEU A 14 -5.76 5.84 7.47
C LEU A 14 -4.46 5.98 6.65
N PHE A 15 -3.33 5.54 7.22
CA PHE A 15 -2.04 5.57 6.57
C PHE A 15 -1.31 4.24 6.72
N LEU A 16 -0.76 3.74 5.62
CA LEU A 16 0.05 2.54 5.57
C LEU A 16 1.53 2.91 5.50
N ASN A 17 2.34 2.29 6.37
CA ASN A 17 3.80 2.32 6.22
C ASN A 17 4.27 1.12 5.40
N ALA A 18 5.56 1.06 5.04
CA ALA A 18 6.11 -0.01 4.21
C ALA A 18 5.88 -1.42 4.80
N ASN A 19 5.95 -1.57 6.13
CA ASN A 19 5.68 -2.84 6.81
C ASN A 19 4.23 -3.29 6.65
N LEU A 20 3.29 -2.37 6.74
CA LEU A 20 1.87 -2.67 6.58
C LEU A 20 1.54 -2.93 5.11
N LEU A 21 2.06 -2.11 4.21
CA LEU A 21 1.90 -2.30 2.76
C LEU A 21 2.41 -3.68 2.33
N ALA A 22 3.59 -4.09 2.82
CA ALA A 22 4.13 -5.42 2.55
C ALA A 22 3.19 -6.55 3.03
N GLN A 23 2.60 -6.39 4.23
CA GLN A 23 1.66 -7.36 4.77
C GLN A 23 0.35 -7.42 4.00
N VAL A 24 -0.18 -6.26 3.58
CA VAL A 24 -1.43 -6.14 2.83
C VAL A 24 -1.28 -6.71 1.42
N LEU A 25 -0.18 -6.41 0.74
CA LEU A 25 0.11 -6.92 -0.60
C LEU A 25 0.67 -8.35 -0.60
N GLY A 26 1.03 -8.91 0.56
CA GLY A 26 1.64 -10.24 0.65
C GLY A 26 3.06 -10.33 0.08
N VAL A 27 3.79 -9.21 0.03
CA VAL A 27 5.14 -9.10 -0.54
C VAL A 27 6.20 -8.88 0.54
N SER A 28 7.48 -8.96 0.14
CA SER A 28 8.59 -8.61 1.03
C SER A 28 8.59 -7.12 1.36
N ILE A 29 9.19 -6.72 2.49
CA ILE A 29 9.33 -5.31 2.84
C ILE A 29 10.16 -4.53 1.82
N SER A 30 11.17 -5.18 1.22
CA SER A 30 11.99 -4.59 0.17
C SER A 30 11.14 -4.27 -1.06
N THR A 31 10.31 -5.21 -1.49
CA THR A 31 9.37 -5.01 -2.61
C THR A 31 8.36 -3.91 -2.31
N ALA A 32 7.87 -3.80 -1.07
CA ALA A 32 7.00 -2.69 -0.68
C ALA A 32 7.71 -1.32 -0.77
N TYR A 33 9.01 -1.26 -0.45
CA TYR A 33 9.81 -0.05 -0.65
C TYR A 33 10.04 0.28 -2.12
N GLU A 34 10.26 -0.73 -2.97
CA GLU A 34 10.38 -0.53 -4.41
C GLU A 34 9.08 0.08 -4.97
N VAL A 35 7.93 -0.52 -4.68
CA VAL A 35 6.61 0.01 -5.05
C VAL A 35 6.39 1.43 -4.53
N MET A 36 6.77 1.70 -3.28
CA MET A 36 6.67 3.03 -2.69
C MET A 36 7.56 4.10 -3.38
N HIS A 37 8.56 3.68 -4.15
CA HIS A 37 9.40 4.57 -4.97
C HIS A 37 8.97 4.59 -6.44
N GLU A 38 8.02 3.75 -6.86
CA GLU A 38 7.57 3.75 -8.24
C GLU A 38 6.81 5.04 -8.58
N PRO A 39 7.07 5.61 -9.78
CA PRO A 39 6.33 6.76 -10.26
C PRO A 39 4.84 6.38 -10.43
N GLY A 40 3.96 7.19 -9.83
CA GLY A 40 2.51 6.95 -9.86
C GLY A 40 1.96 6.20 -8.64
N PHE A 41 2.83 5.66 -7.76
CA PHE A 41 2.37 5.09 -6.50
C PHE A 41 2.01 6.21 -5.49
N PRO A 42 0.88 6.12 -4.76
CA PRO A 42 0.37 7.20 -3.93
C PRO A 42 1.10 7.33 -2.58
N VAL A 43 2.36 7.76 -2.61
CA VAL A 43 3.16 7.98 -1.41
C VAL A 43 3.09 9.43 -0.93
N LEU A 44 2.89 9.62 0.38
CA LEU A 44 3.05 10.86 1.10
C LEU A 44 4.36 10.81 1.92
N ARG A 45 5.21 11.82 1.77
CA ARG A 45 6.44 11.97 2.57
C ARG A 45 6.20 12.95 3.71
N VAL A 46 6.41 12.48 4.94
CA VAL A 46 6.37 13.29 6.16
C VAL A 46 7.76 13.26 6.79
N GLY A 47 8.56 14.28 6.48
CA GLY A 47 10.00 14.27 6.80
C GLY A 47 10.71 13.11 6.10
N SER A 48 11.39 12.25 6.87
CA SER A 48 12.08 11.05 6.36
C SER A 48 11.17 9.83 6.21
N ARG A 49 9.91 9.89 6.66
CA ARG A 49 8.98 8.76 6.64
C ARG A 49 8.13 8.78 5.38
N MET A 50 7.96 7.61 4.77
CA MET A 50 7.04 7.37 3.67
C MET A 50 5.80 6.66 4.20
N VAL A 51 4.64 7.25 3.94
CA VAL A 51 3.33 6.70 4.31
C VAL A 51 2.40 6.78 3.11
N VAL A 52 1.42 5.90 3.06
CA VAL A 52 0.49 5.78 1.93
C VAL A 52 -0.92 6.01 2.47
N PRO A 53 -1.65 7.03 2.00
CA PRO A 53 -3.04 7.23 2.38
C PRO A 53 -3.89 6.03 1.93
N LYS A 54 -4.71 5.50 2.83
CA LYS A 54 -5.56 4.33 2.57
C LYS A 54 -6.41 4.48 1.31
N GLU A 55 -7.13 5.60 1.20
CA GLU A 55 -8.05 5.83 0.08
C GLU A 55 -7.33 5.82 -1.27
N LYS A 56 -6.13 6.40 -1.31
CA LYS A 56 -5.30 6.43 -2.52
C LYS A 56 -4.70 5.07 -2.84
N PHE A 57 -4.31 4.30 -1.84
CA PHE A 57 -3.88 2.92 -2.04
C PHE A 57 -4.98 2.05 -2.64
N ILE A 58 -6.21 2.17 -2.14
CA ILE A 58 -7.37 1.43 -2.68
C ILE A 58 -7.60 1.82 -4.14
N GLN A 59 -7.65 3.12 -4.44
CA GLN A 59 -7.82 3.61 -5.81
C GLN A 59 -6.72 3.07 -6.74
N TRP A 60 -5.46 3.14 -6.32
CA TRP A 60 -4.34 2.60 -7.09
C TRP A 60 -4.48 1.09 -7.31
N ALA A 61 -4.88 0.34 -6.28
CA ALA A 61 -5.07 -1.11 -6.38
C ALA A 61 -6.20 -1.47 -7.37
N GLU A 62 -7.31 -0.72 -7.35
CA GLU A 62 -8.41 -0.87 -8.31
C GLU A 62 -7.93 -0.58 -9.75
N GLU A 63 -7.18 0.50 -9.95
CA GLU A 63 -6.58 0.89 -11.23
C GLU A 63 -5.65 -0.20 -11.78
N GLN A 64 -4.80 -0.80 -10.93
CA GLN A 64 -3.90 -1.89 -11.31
C GLN A 64 -4.62 -3.22 -11.60
N SER A 65 -5.74 -3.50 -10.91
CA SER A 65 -6.45 -4.78 -11.00
C SER A 65 -7.29 -4.98 -12.27
N GLY A 66 -7.32 -3.99 -13.17
CA GLY A 66 -8.05 -4.10 -14.44
C GLY A 66 -9.27 -3.18 -14.55
N GLY A 67 -9.29 -2.04 -13.86
CA GLY A 67 -10.18 -0.92 -14.16
C GLY A 67 -9.74 -0.09 -15.38
N ALA A 68 -9.00 -0.66 -16.32
CA ALA A 68 -8.81 -0.07 -17.64
C ALA A 68 -10.06 -0.39 -18.47
N LYS A 69 -10.66 0.65 -19.02
CA LYS A 69 -11.69 0.56 -20.06
C LYS A 69 -11.18 -0.22 -21.26
#